data_AF-A0AAE1BFM9-F1
#
_entry.id   AF-A0AAE1BFM9-F1
#
_cell.length_a   1.000
_cell.length_b   1.000
_cell.length_c   1.000
_cell.angle_alpha   90.00
_cell.angle_beta   90.00
_cell.angle_gamma   90.00
#
_symmetry.space_group_name_H-M   'P 1'
#
loop_
_entity.id
_entity.type
_entity.pdbx_description
1 polymer ?
#
loop_
_entity_poly.entity_id
_entity_poly.type
_entity_poly.pdbx_seq_one_letter_code
_entity_poly.pdbx_strand_id
1 'polypeptide(L)'
;MLPGNSDEYFDILGTGHKDWRLAFRGTARIQKSVYDAYRDGTGIPYVIEDGCKTTDWTAPCKNHYRNNDALNNWANVREVIYGLVDDGVLIKVLRFKGAGTTYMNWMSQKLLIESCWEDLPKQTTNYFGIEGHGAIRRRFFINHRYGGCPNDMGWTVAVDQASPNCAWERNDTYPYFKYMAGQTYENMNYDYARSADAIVVFINYYPGESDEYYDLFHTGKKEWRLAFRGTAKVGQPVYPAYVNGTGISYTMQPACKSVDFLAPCTSHYRNNDALNHWKNIDQVLFGIIYKGEMVKTIFFKGELTTYTNWYEPEHLLKSCWDDLRMGPHNFFSVEGDNTLNRRFFINRNYGKCPNDAGWVVVVDDPPRPCPWEITYSYPMFKFAAGPKVQNWSTGEVLEADAIVVFLKYKKL
;
A
#
# COMPACT_ATOMS: atom_id res chain seq x y z
N MET A 1 5.11 -10.24 4.49
CA MET A 1 4.76 -10.36 5.91
C MET A 1 5.55 -9.25 6.58
N LEU A 2 4.89 -8.18 7.02
CA LEU A 2 5.55 -7.11 7.78
C LEU A 2 6.14 -7.74 9.04
N PRO A 3 7.41 -7.49 9.39
CA PRO A 3 8.02 -8.03 10.59
C PRO A 3 7.48 -7.26 11.81
N GLY A 4 6.30 -7.65 12.26
CA GLY A 4 5.64 -7.13 13.46
C GLY A 4 4.73 -8.22 14.00
N ASN A 5 4.71 -8.38 15.32
CA ASN A 5 3.96 -9.42 16.02
C ASN A 5 2.52 -9.50 15.47
N SER A 6 2.11 -10.65 14.92
CA SER A 6 0.82 -10.83 14.22
C SER A 6 -0.40 -10.54 15.09
N ASP A 7 -0.19 -10.42 16.40
CA ASP A 7 -1.18 -10.14 17.42
C ASP A 7 -1.62 -8.66 17.45
N GLU A 8 -0.93 -7.77 16.73
CA GLU A 8 -1.28 -6.35 16.64
C GLU A 8 -2.19 -5.98 15.45
N TYR A 9 -2.52 -6.96 14.59
CA TYR A 9 -3.35 -6.75 13.39
C TYR A 9 -4.73 -7.41 13.54
N PHE A 10 -5.75 -6.69 13.07
CA PHE A 10 -7.16 -7.00 13.32
C PHE A 10 -7.99 -6.92 12.04
N ASP A 11 -9.04 -7.74 11.99
CA ASP A 11 -10.10 -7.64 10.97
C ASP A 11 -11.27 -6.83 11.53
N ILE A 12 -11.11 -5.51 11.57
CA ILE A 12 -12.13 -4.61 12.12
C ILE A 12 -13.29 -4.31 11.16
N LEU A 13 -13.18 -4.74 9.90
CA LEU A 13 -14.18 -4.52 8.86
C LEU A 13 -14.91 -5.82 8.46
N GLY A 14 -14.63 -6.96 9.10
CA GLY A 14 -15.28 -8.24 8.82
C GLY A 14 -14.95 -8.80 7.43
N THR A 15 -13.76 -8.51 6.92
CA THR A 15 -13.29 -8.90 5.57
C THR A 15 -12.69 -10.30 5.53
N GLY A 16 -12.48 -10.94 6.68
CA GLY A 16 -11.72 -12.17 6.82
C GLY A 16 -10.19 -11.97 6.89
N HIS A 17 -9.71 -10.71 6.89
CA HIS A 17 -8.28 -10.39 6.84
C HIS A 17 -7.86 -9.43 7.96
N LYS A 18 -6.79 -9.82 8.67
CA LYS A 18 -6.13 -8.99 9.69
C LYS A 18 -5.22 -7.94 9.04
N ASP A 19 -5.83 -6.95 8.41
CA ASP A 19 -5.13 -5.91 7.63
C ASP A 19 -4.94 -4.59 8.42
N TRP A 20 -5.57 -4.43 9.59
CA TRP A 20 -5.57 -3.16 10.35
C TRP A 20 -4.79 -3.26 11.65
N ARG A 21 -3.77 -2.42 11.81
CA ARG A 21 -2.98 -2.33 13.04
C ARG A 21 -3.60 -1.31 14.00
N LEU A 22 -3.81 -1.68 15.27
CA LEU A 22 -4.28 -0.73 16.28
C LEU A 22 -3.14 0.24 16.63
N ALA A 23 -3.30 1.51 16.26
CA ALA A 23 -2.31 2.55 16.51
C ALA A 23 -2.57 3.29 17.83
N PHE A 24 -3.83 3.48 18.20
CA PHE A 24 -4.21 4.17 19.43
C PHE A 24 -5.59 3.74 19.93
N ARG A 25 -5.75 3.67 21.26
CA ARG A 25 -7.04 3.61 21.95
C ARG A 25 -7.08 4.70 23.02
N GLY A 26 -8.01 5.64 22.88
CA GLY A 26 -8.33 6.62 23.90
C GLY A 26 -9.50 6.11 24.75
N THR A 27 -9.26 5.71 25.98
CA THR A 27 -10.30 5.30 26.96
C THR A 27 -10.92 6.48 27.70
N ALA A 28 -12.24 6.50 27.83
CA ALA A 28 -12.96 7.57 28.51
C ALA A 28 -12.82 7.47 30.02
N ARG A 29 -13.00 8.60 30.71
CA ARG A 29 -13.21 8.72 32.16
C ARG A 29 -12.03 8.33 33.05
N ILE A 30 -10.81 8.29 32.51
CA ILE A 30 -9.60 7.83 33.24
C ILE A 30 -8.72 8.95 33.84
N GLN A 31 -9.16 10.21 33.76
CA GLN A 31 -8.47 11.42 34.23
C GLN A 31 -7.09 11.65 33.62
N LYS A 32 -6.91 11.27 32.35
CA LYS A 32 -5.66 11.45 31.60
C LYS A 32 -5.95 12.13 30.27
N SER A 33 -5.00 12.93 29.80
CA SER A 33 -5.15 13.67 28.55
C SER A 33 -5.12 12.70 27.36
N VAL A 34 -6.20 12.62 26.57
CA VAL A 34 -6.21 11.77 25.36
C VAL A 34 -5.31 12.33 24.27
N TYR A 35 -5.20 13.66 24.18
CA TYR A 35 -4.38 14.30 23.16
C TYR A 35 -2.89 14.16 23.46
N ASP A 36 -2.47 14.39 24.70
CA ASP A 36 -1.05 14.20 25.05
C ASP A 36 -0.67 12.71 24.96
N ALA A 37 -1.57 11.81 25.39
CA ALA A 37 -1.39 10.38 25.19
C ALA A 37 -1.26 9.99 23.71
N TYR A 38 -2.02 10.59 22.79
CA TYR A 38 -1.87 10.34 21.36
C TYR A 38 -0.57 10.93 20.80
N ARG A 39 -0.28 12.19 21.15
CA ARG A 39 0.84 12.97 20.61
C ARG A 39 2.17 12.31 20.94
N ASP A 40 2.41 12.02 22.21
CA ASP A 40 3.74 11.62 22.70
C ASP A 40 3.71 10.51 23.75
N GLY A 41 2.53 9.97 24.09
CA GLY A 41 2.39 8.90 25.07
C GLY A 41 2.35 9.38 26.52
N THR A 42 2.29 10.70 26.77
CA THR A 42 2.15 11.23 28.12
C THR A 42 0.92 10.65 28.82
N GLY A 43 1.11 10.25 30.09
CA GLY A 43 0.05 9.66 30.92
C GLY A 43 -0.17 8.16 30.74
N ILE A 44 0.48 7.54 29.75
CA ILE A 44 0.42 6.09 29.51
C ILE A 44 1.46 5.39 30.41
N PRO A 45 1.07 4.45 31.29
CA PRO A 45 2.04 3.69 32.09
C PRO A 45 2.85 2.72 31.21
N TYR A 46 4.01 2.29 31.71
CA TYR A 46 4.89 1.35 31.01
C TYR A 46 4.22 0.00 30.74
N VAL A 47 3.45 -0.51 31.71
CA VAL A 47 2.65 -1.73 31.57
C VAL A 47 1.21 -1.33 31.32
N ILE A 48 0.66 -1.77 30.20
CA ILE A 48 -0.72 -1.55 29.77
C ILE A 48 -1.47 -2.87 29.77
N GLU A 49 -2.71 -2.83 30.26
CA GLU A 49 -3.62 -3.96 30.27
C GLU A 49 -3.83 -4.50 28.85
N ASP A 50 -3.85 -5.81 28.69
CA ASP A 50 -3.99 -6.42 27.36
C ASP A 50 -5.33 -6.08 26.71
N GLY A 51 -6.39 -5.89 27.51
CA GLY A 51 -7.68 -5.40 27.02
C GLY A 51 -7.60 -4.05 26.31
N CYS A 52 -6.60 -3.19 26.61
CA CYS A 52 -6.41 -1.93 25.90
C CYS A 52 -5.78 -2.09 24.51
N LYS A 53 -5.21 -3.26 24.20
CA LYS A 53 -4.44 -3.53 22.98
C LYS A 53 -5.20 -4.37 21.96
N THR A 54 -6.40 -4.86 22.29
CA THR A 54 -7.20 -5.74 21.45
C THR A 54 -8.46 -5.05 20.94
N THR A 55 -9.19 -5.73 20.05
CA THR A 55 -10.53 -5.35 19.61
C THR A 55 -11.65 -5.99 20.43
N ASP A 56 -11.32 -6.66 21.54
CA ASP A 56 -12.32 -7.05 22.54
C ASP A 56 -12.60 -5.82 23.41
N TRP A 57 -13.58 -5.04 22.98
CA TRP A 57 -13.95 -3.80 23.63
C TRP A 57 -14.62 -4.01 25.00
N THR A 58 -15.05 -5.24 25.31
CA THR A 58 -15.61 -5.59 26.62
C THR A 58 -14.53 -5.88 27.65
N ALA A 59 -13.30 -6.13 27.21
CA ALA A 59 -12.16 -6.37 28.09
C ALA A 59 -11.84 -5.10 28.92
N PRO A 60 -11.55 -5.24 30.23
CA PRO A 60 -11.18 -4.12 31.08
C PRO A 60 -9.96 -3.36 30.55
N CYS A 61 -10.09 -2.04 30.46
CA CYS A 61 -9.01 -1.14 30.09
C CYS A 61 -9.16 0.16 30.87
N LYS A 62 -8.17 0.50 31.72
CA LYS A 62 -8.18 1.72 32.56
C LYS A 62 -7.13 2.74 32.13
N ASN A 63 -6.51 2.55 30.97
CA ASN A 63 -5.49 3.43 30.41
C ASN A 63 -5.78 3.73 28.94
N HIS A 64 -5.15 4.78 28.42
CA HIS A 64 -4.99 4.90 26.97
C HIS A 64 -3.95 3.88 26.50
N TYR A 65 -4.04 3.46 25.24
CA TYR A 65 -2.98 2.70 24.58
C TYR A 65 -2.46 3.48 23.38
N ARG A 66 -1.14 3.53 23.23
CA ARG A 66 -0.44 4.12 22.08
C ARG A 66 0.57 3.12 21.56
N ASN A 67 0.45 2.77 20.29
CA ASN A 67 1.47 2.00 19.60
C ASN A 67 2.58 2.96 19.14
N ASN A 68 3.66 3.05 19.93
CA ASN A 68 4.76 3.97 19.66
C ASN A 68 5.44 3.72 18.32
N ASP A 69 5.61 2.45 17.95
CA ASP A 69 6.20 2.08 16.66
C ASP A 69 5.33 2.56 15.49
N ALA A 70 4.04 2.23 15.52
CA ALA A 70 3.08 2.66 14.50
C ALA A 70 3.01 4.17 14.29
N LEU A 71 2.99 4.96 15.37
CA LEU A 71 2.82 6.41 15.29
C LEU A 71 4.14 7.18 15.07
N ASN A 72 5.25 6.73 15.66
CA ASN A 72 6.54 7.40 15.51
C ASN A 72 7.20 7.06 14.17
N ASN A 73 6.94 5.87 13.62
CA ASN A 73 7.41 5.42 12.31
C ASN A 73 6.28 5.51 11.27
N TRP A 74 5.65 6.68 11.16
CA TRP A 74 4.54 6.93 10.23
C TRP A 74 5.00 6.99 8.78
N ALA A 75 5.25 5.81 8.21
CA ALA A 75 5.65 5.62 6.83
C ALA A 75 4.75 4.57 6.17
N ASN A 76 4.57 4.69 4.86
CA ASN A 76 3.81 3.73 4.05
C ASN A 76 2.33 3.50 4.47
N VAL A 77 1.75 4.41 5.26
CA VAL A 77 0.35 4.33 5.68
C VAL A 77 -0.55 4.59 4.46
N ARG A 78 -1.41 3.62 4.14
CA ARG A 78 -2.38 3.68 3.05
C ARG A 78 -3.67 4.34 3.50
N GLU A 79 -4.22 3.87 4.62
CA GLU A 79 -5.48 4.32 5.18
C GLU A 79 -5.41 4.44 6.70
N VAL A 80 -6.26 5.30 7.24
CA VAL A 80 -6.47 5.44 8.69
C VAL A 80 -7.96 5.34 8.97
N ILE A 81 -8.32 4.57 9.99
CA ILE A 81 -9.67 4.54 10.54
C ILE A 81 -9.68 5.30 11.87
N TYR A 82 -10.64 6.21 12.01
CA TYR A 82 -11.07 6.75 13.30
C TYR A 82 -12.39 6.08 13.69
N GLY A 83 -12.42 5.46 14.86
CA GLY A 83 -13.58 4.75 15.37
C GLY A 83 -14.03 5.26 16.73
N LEU A 84 -15.34 5.14 17.00
CA LEU A 84 -15.91 5.29 18.34
C LEU A 84 -16.44 3.94 18.80
N VAL A 85 -16.17 3.61 20.05
CA VAL A 85 -16.59 2.37 20.71
C VAL A 85 -17.55 2.74 21.83
N ASP A 86 -18.72 2.11 21.84
CA ASP A 86 -19.79 2.32 22.82
C ASP A 86 -20.44 0.97 23.10
N ASP A 87 -20.63 0.65 24.38
CA ASP A 87 -21.20 -0.61 24.87
C ASP A 87 -20.52 -1.86 24.28
N GLY A 88 -19.18 -1.81 24.20
CA GLY A 88 -18.38 -2.92 23.67
C GLY A 88 -18.45 -3.10 22.14
N VAL A 89 -19.03 -2.14 21.41
CA VAL A 89 -19.20 -2.23 19.94
C VAL A 89 -18.54 -1.05 19.25
N LEU A 90 -17.88 -1.30 18.11
CA LEU A 90 -17.39 -0.25 17.20
C LEU A 90 -18.58 0.34 16.42
N ILE A 91 -19.14 1.44 16.92
CA ILE A 91 -20.44 1.99 16.50
C ILE A 91 -20.37 3.03 15.37
N LYS A 92 -19.26 3.75 15.24
CA LYS A 92 -19.06 4.81 14.25
C LYS A 92 -17.64 4.69 13.71
N VAL A 93 -17.52 4.79 12.40
CA VAL A 93 -16.26 4.63 11.67
C VAL A 93 -16.15 5.74 10.63
N LEU A 94 -14.97 6.35 10.56
CA LEU A 94 -14.55 7.22 9.48
C LEU A 94 -13.27 6.63 8.87
N ARG A 95 -13.19 6.59 7.54
CA ARG A 95 -12.01 6.10 6.82
C ARG A 95 -11.34 7.25 6.10
N PHE A 96 -10.03 7.38 6.26
CA PHE A 96 -9.21 8.45 5.72
C PHE A 96 -8.08 7.90 4.87
N LYS A 97 -7.67 8.69 3.88
CA LYS A 97 -6.43 8.48 3.14
C LYS A 97 -5.24 8.79 4.05
N GLY A 98 -4.37 7.80 4.25
CA GLY A 98 -3.14 7.94 5.03
C GLY A 98 -1.93 8.34 4.19
N ALA A 99 -1.96 8.13 2.87
CA ALA A 99 -0.81 8.37 2.01
C ALA A 99 -0.38 9.85 2.00
N GLY A 100 0.88 10.12 2.31
CA GLY A 100 1.46 11.48 2.34
C GLY A 100 1.09 12.30 3.57
N THR A 101 0.52 11.68 4.60
CA THR A 101 0.14 12.32 5.87
C THR A 101 1.23 12.13 6.93
N THR A 102 1.06 12.80 8.06
CA THR A 102 1.73 12.49 9.34
C THR A 102 0.69 11.95 10.31
N TYR A 103 1.15 11.32 11.40
CA TYR A 103 0.24 10.86 12.45
C TYR A 103 -0.61 11.98 13.08
N MET A 104 -0.24 13.25 12.91
CA MET A 104 -1.01 14.40 13.44
C MET A 104 -1.95 15.07 12.42
N ASN A 105 -1.85 14.78 11.12
CA ASN A 105 -2.61 15.52 10.10
C ASN A 105 -3.51 14.66 9.18
N TRP A 106 -3.55 13.34 9.36
CA TRP A 106 -4.40 12.44 8.55
C TRP A 106 -5.90 12.70 8.74
N MET A 107 -6.32 13.15 9.93
CA MET A 107 -7.71 13.45 10.24
C MET A 107 -8.07 14.83 9.67
N SER A 108 -8.43 14.88 8.40
CA SER A 108 -8.91 16.10 7.75
C SER A 108 -10.02 15.79 6.75
N GLN A 109 -10.90 16.76 6.53
CA GLN A 109 -12.02 16.58 5.59
C GLN A 109 -11.55 16.25 4.16
N LYS A 110 -10.42 16.82 3.73
CA LYS A 110 -9.84 16.59 2.40
C LYS A 110 -9.32 15.16 2.19
N LEU A 111 -9.06 14.45 3.28
CA LEU A 111 -8.57 13.08 3.27
C LEU A 111 -9.66 12.06 3.59
N LEU A 112 -10.90 12.49 3.84
CA LEU A 112 -12.03 11.63 4.14
C LEU A 112 -12.40 10.79 2.91
N ILE A 113 -12.31 9.47 3.03
CA ILE A 113 -12.72 8.49 2.01
C ILE A 113 -14.19 8.09 2.26
N GLU A 114 -14.51 7.77 3.51
CA GLU A 114 -15.81 7.22 3.89
C GLU A 114 -16.21 7.71 5.28
N SER A 115 -17.50 7.94 5.49
CA SER A 115 -18.06 8.39 6.76
C SER A 115 -19.32 7.63 7.12
N CYS A 116 -19.45 7.29 8.40
CA CYS A 116 -20.69 6.82 9.02
C CYS A 116 -21.75 7.91 9.24
N TRP A 117 -21.48 9.17 8.89
CA TRP A 117 -22.45 10.25 8.84
C TRP A 117 -22.62 10.72 7.40
N GLU A 118 -23.84 10.62 6.87
CA GLU A 118 -24.13 10.80 5.45
C GLU A 118 -23.96 12.26 4.98
N ASP A 119 -24.09 13.21 5.90
CA ASP A 119 -23.98 14.64 5.62
C ASP A 119 -22.54 15.16 5.70
N LEU A 120 -21.67 14.54 6.49
CA LEU A 120 -20.32 15.03 6.78
C LEU A 120 -19.50 15.35 5.51
N PRO A 121 -19.49 14.51 4.45
CA PRO A 121 -18.75 14.83 3.24
C PRO A 121 -19.26 16.08 2.49
N LYS A 122 -20.52 16.49 2.73
CA LYS A 122 -21.21 17.56 2.00
C LYS A 122 -21.24 18.90 2.77
N GLN A 123 -20.92 18.88 4.06
CA GLN A 123 -21.04 20.04 4.94
C GLN A 123 -19.71 20.76 5.12
N THR A 124 -19.75 22.05 5.40
CA THR A 124 -18.56 22.79 5.85
C THR A 124 -18.30 22.53 7.34
N THR A 125 -17.05 22.62 7.74
CA THR A 125 -16.62 22.46 9.13
C THR A 125 -15.78 23.65 9.58
N ASN A 126 -15.97 24.12 10.81
CA ASN A 126 -15.06 25.08 11.44
C ASN A 126 -13.89 24.40 12.17
N TYR A 127 -14.06 23.13 12.54
CA TYR A 127 -12.98 22.26 13.03
C TYR A 127 -13.13 20.86 12.46
N PHE A 128 -12.02 20.31 11.98
CA PHE A 128 -11.90 18.93 11.55
C PHE A 128 -10.46 18.47 11.76
N GLY A 129 -10.17 17.86 12.90
CA GLY A 129 -8.87 17.25 13.14
C GLY A 129 -8.54 16.90 14.58
N ILE A 130 -7.35 16.31 14.77
CA ILE A 130 -6.88 15.75 16.05
C ILE A 130 -6.66 16.84 17.09
N GLU A 131 -5.98 17.94 16.72
CA GLU A 131 -5.78 19.08 17.63
C GLU A 131 -7.10 19.80 17.96
N GLY A 132 -8.04 19.82 17.01
CA GLY A 132 -9.36 20.43 17.16
C GLY A 132 -9.28 21.90 17.61
N HIS A 133 -10.05 22.26 18.63
CA HIS A 133 -9.97 23.60 19.23
C HIS A 133 -8.97 23.58 20.40
N GLY A 134 -7.69 23.79 20.06
CA GLY A 134 -6.53 23.99 20.94
C GLY A 134 -6.84 24.57 22.32
N ALA A 135 -7.32 25.83 22.30
CA ALA A 135 -7.48 26.70 23.47
C ALA A 135 -8.48 26.20 24.51
N ILE A 136 -9.50 25.42 24.11
CA ILE A 136 -10.53 24.88 25.00
C ILE A 136 -10.54 23.35 25.01
N ARG A 137 -9.45 22.71 24.56
CA ARG A 137 -9.20 21.26 24.68
C ARG A 137 -10.33 20.38 24.14
N ARG A 138 -10.94 20.80 23.03
CA ARG A 138 -11.79 19.95 22.18
C ARG A 138 -10.89 19.28 21.15
N ARG A 139 -10.62 18.00 21.34
CA ARG A 139 -9.67 17.17 20.58
C ARG A 139 -10.42 16.18 19.71
N PHE A 140 -9.76 15.60 18.71
CA PHE A 140 -10.39 14.69 17.74
C PHE A 140 -11.76 15.22 17.30
N PHE A 141 -11.77 16.48 16.85
CA PHE A 141 -12.95 17.32 16.83
C PHE A 141 -13.44 17.51 15.41
N ILE A 142 -14.70 17.15 15.16
CA ILE A 142 -15.40 17.39 13.91
C ILE A 142 -16.65 18.20 14.22
N ASN A 143 -16.62 19.48 13.86
CA ASN A 143 -17.64 20.45 14.22
C ASN A 143 -18.11 21.24 13.01
N HIS A 144 -19.42 21.44 12.93
CA HIS A 144 -20.03 22.16 11.82
C HIS A 144 -19.84 23.66 12.04
N ARG A 145 -20.31 24.18 13.18
CA ARG A 145 -20.22 25.59 13.54
C ARG A 145 -20.30 25.80 15.05
N TYR A 146 -19.80 26.94 15.50
CA TYR A 146 -20.13 27.47 16.83
C TYR A 146 -21.32 28.39 16.75
N GLY A 147 -22.25 28.23 17.68
CA GLY A 147 -23.38 29.14 17.90
C GLY A 147 -23.47 29.62 19.35
N GLY A 148 -22.39 29.43 20.12
CA GLY A 148 -22.38 29.49 21.57
C GLY A 148 -22.82 28.16 22.19
N CYS A 149 -22.51 27.93 23.46
CA CYS A 149 -22.76 26.63 24.12
C CYS A 149 -24.16 26.03 23.87
N PRO A 150 -25.28 26.80 23.87
CA PRO A 150 -26.60 26.25 23.61
C PRO A 150 -26.85 25.80 22.15
N ASN A 151 -26.01 26.25 21.20
CA ASN A 151 -26.19 26.06 19.76
C ASN A 151 -24.94 25.48 19.07
N ASP A 152 -24.00 24.93 19.83
CA ASP A 152 -22.83 24.24 19.25
C ASP A 152 -23.31 22.96 18.54
N MET A 153 -22.91 22.82 17.27
CA MET A 153 -23.36 21.72 16.40
C MET A 153 -22.19 21.03 15.73
N GLY A 154 -22.19 19.70 15.74
CA GLY A 154 -21.09 18.89 15.18
C GLY A 154 -21.38 17.40 15.20
N TRP A 155 -20.33 16.60 14.99
CA TRP A 155 -20.45 15.15 14.86
C TRP A 155 -19.76 14.40 15.99
N THR A 156 -18.56 14.82 16.38
CA THR A 156 -17.78 14.15 17.43
C THR A 156 -16.77 15.08 18.08
N VAL A 157 -16.49 14.85 19.36
CA VAL A 157 -15.49 15.57 20.15
C VAL A 157 -14.94 14.70 21.27
N ALA A 158 -13.62 14.72 21.44
CA ALA A 158 -12.98 14.33 22.69
C ALA A 158 -12.80 15.57 23.56
N VAL A 159 -13.52 15.64 24.67
CA VAL A 159 -13.35 16.73 25.63
C VAL A 159 -12.28 16.34 26.62
N ASP A 160 -11.17 17.05 26.54
CA ASP A 160 -9.89 16.64 27.12
C ASP A 160 -9.46 17.56 28.28
N GLN A 161 -10.41 17.84 29.18
CA GLN A 161 -10.17 18.68 30.35
C GLN A 161 -11.18 18.44 31.47
N ALA A 162 -10.73 18.66 32.71
CA ALA A 162 -11.55 18.49 33.90
C ALA A 162 -12.64 19.56 34.09
N SER A 163 -12.45 20.78 33.54
CA SER A 163 -13.35 21.91 33.78
C SER A 163 -13.70 22.61 32.47
N PRO A 164 -14.57 22.01 31.65
CA PRO A 164 -14.96 22.59 30.37
C PRO A 164 -16.00 23.70 30.51
N ASN A 165 -16.04 24.59 29.52
CA ASN A 165 -16.81 25.83 29.57
C ASN A 165 -18.31 25.57 29.39
N CYS A 166 -18.69 24.75 28.41
CA CYS A 166 -20.09 24.51 28.09
C CYS A 166 -20.73 23.44 28.96
N ALA A 167 -22.03 23.60 29.27
CA ALA A 167 -22.77 22.64 30.08
C ALA A 167 -22.85 21.25 29.40
N TRP A 168 -23.06 21.21 28.08
CA TRP A 168 -23.03 19.94 27.32
C TRP A 168 -21.67 19.25 27.40
N GLU A 169 -20.61 19.98 27.76
CA GLU A 169 -19.29 19.41 27.94
C GLU A 169 -19.03 18.89 29.36
N ARG A 170 -19.92 19.10 30.33
CA ARG A 170 -19.63 18.71 31.71
C ARG A 170 -19.91 17.23 31.91
N ASN A 171 -18.99 16.55 32.57
CA ASN A 171 -19.09 15.15 32.96
C ASN A 171 -18.27 14.93 34.24
N ASP A 172 -18.46 13.79 34.91
CA ASP A 172 -17.84 13.52 36.21
C ASP A 172 -16.32 13.40 36.11
N THR A 173 -15.80 12.98 34.96
CA THR A 173 -14.36 12.82 34.69
C THR A 173 -14.04 13.10 33.21
N TYR A 174 -12.74 13.25 32.91
CA TYR A 174 -12.20 13.44 31.55
C TYR A 174 -11.21 12.32 31.21
N PRO A 175 -10.83 12.08 29.95
CA PRO A 175 -11.49 12.62 28.77
C PRO A 175 -12.83 11.91 28.60
N TYR A 176 -13.78 12.50 27.90
CA TYR A 176 -14.95 11.75 27.45
C TYR A 176 -15.25 12.11 26.00
N PHE A 177 -15.87 11.17 25.30
CA PHE A 177 -16.02 11.25 23.85
C PHE A 177 -17.49 11.41 23.53
N LYS A 178 -17.88 12.56 23.00
CA LYS A 178 -19.25 12.79 22.52
C LYS A 178 -19.33 12.54 21.04
N TYR A 179 -20.43 11.93 20.60
CA TYR A 179 -20.69 11.67 19.20
C TYR A 179 -22.19 11.77 18.87
N MET A 180 -22.52 12.06 17.62
CA MET A 180 -23.91 12.02 17.13
C MET A 180 -24.31 10.60 16.76
N ALA A 181 -25.30 10.07 17.48
CA ALA A 181 -25.85 8.74 17.22
C ALA A 181 -26.57 8.66 15.87
N GLY A 182 -27.24 9.75 15.47
CA GLY A 182 -27.91 9.90 14.18
C GLY A 182 -26.96 9.88 12.98
N GLN A 183 -27.52 10.10 11.79
CA GLN A 183 -26.78 10.12 10.52
C GLN A 183 -26.21 11.50 10.16
N THR A 184 -26.57 12.54 10.91
CA THR A 184 -26.21 13.94 10.62
C THR A 184 -25.61 14.64 11.83
N TYR A 185 -24.99 15.80 11.63
CA TYR A 185 -24.65 16.68 12.75
C TYR A 185 -25.92 17.15 13.45
N GLU A 186 -25.81 17.37 14.76
CA GLU A 186 -26.89 17.95 15.56
C GLU A 186 -26.33 18.87 16.65
N ASN A 187 -27.23 19.50 17.39
CA ASN A 187 -26.88 20.27 18.58
C ASN A 187 -26.33 19.35 19.69
N MET A 188 -25.17 19.70 20.26
CA MET A 188 -24.48 18.95 21.32
C MET A 188 -25.24 18.83 22.64
N ASN A 189 -26.30 19.62 22.82
CA ASN A 189 -27.16 19.62 24.01
C ASN A 189 -28.34 18.65 23.90
N TYR A 190 -28.58 18.02 22.75
CA TYR A 190 -29.74 17.14 22.55
C TYR A 190 -29.41 15.67 22.78
N ASP A 191 -30.44 14.85 23.01
CA ASP A 191 -30.33 13.43 23.38
C ASP A 191 -29.65 12.54 22.32
N TYR A 192 -29.53 13.03 21.09
CA TYR A 192 -28.80 12.35 20.03
C TYR A 192 -27.27 12.45 20.20
N ALA A 193 -26.77 13.36 21.03
CA ALA A 193 -25.37 13.46 21.42
C ALA A 193 -25.07 12.46 22.55
N ARG A 194 -24.54 11.30 22.18
CA ARG A 194 -24.20 10.21 23.11
C ARG A 194 -22.74 10.25 23.52
N SER A 195 -22.39 9.48 24.55
CA SER A 195 -21.01 9.32 25.02
C SER A 195 -20.48 7.94 24.64
N ALA A 196 -19.29 7.89 24.07
CA ALA A 196 -18.58 6.65 23.76
C ALA A 196 -17.60 6.29 24.89
N ASP A 197 -17.34 4.99 25.06
CA ASP A 197 -16.38 4.43 26.01
C ASP A 197 -14.93 4.61 25.55
N ALA A 198 -14.71 4.60 24.23
CA ALA A 198 -13.39 4.83 23.66
C ALA A 198 -13.44 5.46 22.27
N ILE A 199 -12.33 6.10 21.90
CA ILE A 199 -11.95 6.35 20.51
C ILE A 199 -10.82 5.41 20.12
N VAL A 200 -10.77 4.99 18.87
CA VAL A 200 -9.74 4.09 18.35
C VAL A 200 -9.20 4.61 17.03
N VAL A 201 -7.90 4.43 16.81
CA VAL A 201 -7.23 4.73 15.55
C VAL A 201 -6.58 3.46 15.04
N PHE A 202 -6.97 3.04 13.84
CA PHE A 202 -6.34 1.93 13.13
C PHE A 202 -5.63 2.43 11.89
N ILE A 203 -4.52 1.81 11.56
CA ILE A 203 -3.76 2.11 10.35
C ILE A 203 -3.65 0.87 9.48
N ASN A 204 -3.77 1.07 8.18
CA ASN A 204 -3.50 0.07 7.17
C ASN A 204 -2.36 0.56 6.28
N TYR A 205 -1.42 -0.32 5.97
CA TYR A 205 -0.22 0.01 5.19
C TYR A 205 -0.35 -0.46 3.74
N TYR A 206 0.42 0.16 2.84
CA TYR A 206 0.73 -0.54 1.59
C TYR A 206 1.60 -1.76 1.90
N PRO A 207 1.53 -2.84 1.10
CA PRO A 207 2.34 -4.03 1.34
C PRO A 207 3.86 -3.73 1.27
N GLY A 208 4.64 -4.29 2.19
CA GLY A 208 6.10 -4.12 2.24
C GLY A 208 6.59 -2.86 2.97
N GLU A 209 7.91 -2.76 3.09
CA GLU A 209 8.58 -1.63 3.74
C GLU A 209 8.67 -0.40 2.82
N SER A 210 8.75 0.79 3.42
CA SER A 210 8.77 2.06 2.68
C SER A 210 9.98 2.25 1.76
N ASP A 211 11.11 1.61 2.09
CA ASP A 211 12.35 1.62 1.30
C ASP A 211 12.29 0.69 0.08
N GLU A 212 11.28 -0.17 -0.02
CA GLU A 212 11.05 -1.02 -1.20
C GLU A 212 10.36 -0.28 -2.35
N TYR A 213 9.94 0.97 -2.13
CA TYR A 213 9.23 1.79 -3.11
C TYR A 213 10.16 2.83 -3.75
N TYR A 214 10.07 2.93 -5.08
CA TYR A 214 10.93 3.76 -5.91
C TYR A 214 10.12 4.81 -6.68
N ASP A 215 10.75 5.96 -6.93
CA ASP A 215 10.26 7.00 -7.84
C ASP A 215 10.95 6.85 -9.18
N LEU A 216 10.52 5.85 -9.96
CA LEU A 216 11.16 5.46 -11.22
C LEU A 216 11.14 6.55 -12.30
N PHE A 217 10.23 7.50 -12.19
CA PHE A 217 9.98 8.53 -13.21
C PHE A 217 10.24 9.94 -12.70
N HIS A 218 10.95 10.09 -11.57
CA HIS A 218 11.34 11.38 -10.99
C HIS A 218 10.15 12.33 -10.76
N THR A 219 9.01 11.78 -10.34
CA THR A 219 7.76 12.52 -10.09
C THR A 219 7.68 13.07 -8.66
N GLY A 220 8.67 12.78 -7.82
CA GLY A 220 8.67 13.01 -6.38
C GLY A 220 7.88 11.96 -5.59
N LYS A 221 7.39 10.88 -6.22
CA LYS A 221 6.51 9.88 -5.58
C LYS A 221 7.12 8.48 -5.64
N LYS A 222 7.50 7.95 -4.48
CA LYS A 222 7.89 6.54 -4.32
C LYS A 222 6.66 5.64 -4.33
N GLU A 223 6.29 5.12 -5.49
CA GLU A 223 5.03 4.38 -5.69
C GLU A 223 5.19 3.04 -6.41
N TRP A 224 6.42 2.71 -6.84
CA TRP A 224 6.73 1.48 -7.55
C TRP A 224 7.55 0.54 -6.69
N ARG A 225 6.99 -0.60 -6.31
CA ARG A 225 7.67 -1.63 -5.53
C ARG A 225 8.33 -2.64 -6.45
N LEU A 226 9.64 -2.88 -6.30
CA LEU A 226 10.32 -3.91 -7.11
C LEU A 226 9.84 -5.30 -6.68
N ALA A 227 9.22 -6.03 -7.60
CA ALA A 227 8.75 -7.39 -7.38
C ALA A 227 9.70 -8.45 -7.91
N PHE A 228 10.39 -8.16 -9.02
CA PHE A 228 11.35 -9.09 -9.59
C PHE A 228 12.44 -8.37 -10.40
N ARG A 229 13.67 -8.89 -10.35
CA ARG A 229 14.76 -8.56 -11.27
C ARG A 229 15.35 -9.86 -11.81
N GLY A 230 15.19 -10.08 -13.11
CA GLY A 230 15.94 -11.09 -13.86
C GLY A 230 17.26 -10.47 -14.31
N THR A 231 18.36 -11.19 -14.16
CA THR A 231 19.72 -10.69 -14.45
C THR A 231 20.36 -11.61 -15.47
N ALA A 232 20.87 -11.05 -16.56
CA ALA A 232 21.42 -11.85 -17.64
C ALA A 232 22.70 -12.57 -17.20
N LYS A 233 22.96 -13.75 -17.79
CA LYS A 233 24.24 -14.46 -17.74
C LYS A 233 24.67 -14.92 -16.33
N VAL A 234 23.75 -15.02 -15.37
CA VAL A 234 24.02 -15.47 -13.98
C VAL A 234 24.04 -16.99 -13.78
N GLY A 235 23.77 -17.76 -14.83
CA GLY A 235 23.77 -19.22 -14.80
C GLY A 235 22.57 -19.85 -14.06
N GLN A 236 21.48 -19.11 -13.90
CA GLN A 236 20.26 -19.56 -13.24
C GLN A 236 19.04 -19.20 -14.09
N PRO A 237 18.01 -20.06 -14.17
CA PRO A 237 16.82 -19.76 -14.94
C PRO A 237 15.88 -18.76 -14.22
N VAL A 238 15.45 -17.73 -14.94
CA VAL A 238 14.48 -16.69 -14.62
C VAL A 238 13.12 -17.23 -14.26
N TYR A 239 12.52 -18.14 -15.03
CA TYR A 239 11.13 -18.55 -14.80
C TYR A 239 10.91 -19.22 -13.44
N PRO A 240 11.67 -20.25 -13.03
CA PRO A 240 11.54 -20.78 -11.69
C PRO A 240 11.96 -19.74 -10.63
N ALA A 241 13.01 -18.93 -10.87
CA ALA A 241 13.35 -17.84 -9.97
C ALA A 241 12.21 -16.82 -9.79
N TYR A 242 11.39 -16.58 -10.81
CA TYR A 242 10.23 -15.70 -10.75
C TYR A 242 9.04 -16.37 -10.04
N VAL A 243 8.73 -17.61 -10.42
CA VAL A 243 7.54 -18.32 -9.93
C VAL A 243 7.68 -18.69 -8.47
N ASN A 244 8.83 -19.24 -8.05
CA ASN A 244 9.00 -19.81 -6.72
C ASN A 244 10.33 -19.42 -6.04
N GLY A 245 11.19 -18.65 -6.69
CA GLY A 245 12.46 -18.20 -6.11
C GLY A 245 13.60 -19.21 -6.20
N THR A 246 13.42 -20.32 -6.91
CA THR A 246 14.49 -21.30 -7.15
C THR A 246 15.66 -20.65 -7.89
N GLY A 247 16.89 -20.99 -7.50
CA GLY A 247 18.12 -20.47 -8.12
C GLY A 247 18.56 -19.09 -7.62
N ILE A 248 17.79 -18.44 -6.74
CA ILE A 248 18.19 -17.18 -6.13
C ILE A 248 19.20 -17.43 -5.01
N SER A 249 20.33 -16.72 -5.05
CA SER A 249 21.37 -16.83 -4.02
C SER A 249 20.93 -16.17 -2.71
N TYR A 250 21.19 -16.84 -1.59
CA TYR A 250 20.99 -16.27 -0.25
C TYR A 250 21.98 -15.14 0.07
N THR A 251 23.11 -15.08 -0.64
CA THR A 251 24.12 -14.00 -0.54
C THR A 251 23.99 -12.98 -1.67
N MET A 252 22.84 -12.91 -2.33
CA MET A 252 22.55 -11.93 -3.37
C MET A 252 22.89 -10.50 -2.89
N GLN A 253 23.60 -9.75 -3.73
CA GLN A 253 24.04 -8.39 -3.42
C GLN A 253 22.83 -7.47 -3.18
N PRO A 254 22.91 -6.51 -2.24
CA PRO A 254 21.84 -5.51 -2.03
C PRO A 254 21.42 -4.77 -3.30
N ALA A 255 22.38 -4.55 -4.22
CA ALA A 255 22.14 -3.94 -5.52
C ALA A 255 21.06 -4.64 -6.35
N CYS A 256 20.90 -5.97 -6.23
CA CYS A 256 19.88 -6.74 -6.93
C CYS A 256 18.44 -6.35 -6.54
N LYS A 257 18.23 -5.81 -5.32
CA LYS A 257 16.94 -5.29 -4.84
C LYS A 257 16.73 -3.81 -5.20
N SER A 258 17.73 -3.14 -5.77
CA SER A 258 17.73 -1.69 -6.00
C SER A 258 17.46 -1.29 -7.45
N VAL A 259 17.29 0.02 -7.67
CA VAL A 259 17.22 0.66 -8.99
C VAL A 259 18.58 1.16 -9.50
N ASP A 260 19.67 0.91 -8.75
CA ASP A 260 21.02 1.09 -9.26
C ASP A 260 21.37 -0.12 -10.13
N PHE A 261 21.07 -0.01 -11.42
CA PHE A 261 21.28 -1.09 -12.37
C PHE A 261 22.73 -1.20 -12.86
N LEU A 262 23.58 -0.20 -12.59
CA LEU A 262 25.01 -0.27 -12.86
C LEU A 262 25.76 -1.04 -11.78
N ALA A 263 25.24 -1.03 -10.55
CA ALA A 263 25.81 -1.84 -9.47
C ALA A 263 25.73 -3.34 -9.78
N PRO A 264 26.80 -4.10 -9.44
CA PRO A 264 26.91 -5.51 -9.78
C PRO A 264 25.84 -6.33 -9.06
N CYS A 265 25.15 -7.17 -9.84
CA CYS A 265 24.19 -8.15 -9.37
C CYS A 265 24.49 -9.47 -10.05
N THR A 266 24.79 -10.52 -9.29
CA THR A 266 25.17 -11.84 -9.85
C THR A 266 24.12 -12.92 -9.57
N SER A 267 22.88 -12.50 -9.30
CA SER A 267 21.74 -13.40 -9.10
C SER A 267 20.46 -12.72 -9.59
N HIS A 268 19.34 -13.43 -9.53
CA HIS A 268 18.03 -12.81 -9.66
C HIS A 268 17.59 -12.24 -8.31
N TYR A 269 16.57 -11.40 -8.32
CA TYR A 269 15.86 -10.97 -7.13
C TYR A 269 14.37 -11.25 -7.29
N ARG A 270 13.76 -11.81 -6.24
CA ARG A 270 12.32 -12.04 -6.13
C ARG A 270 11.82 -11.48 -4.82
N ASN A 271 10.84 -10.59 -4.89
CA ASN A 271 10.10 -10.15 -3.71
C ASN A 271 9.02 -11.18 -3.38
N ASN A 272 9.36 -12.14 -2.50
CA ASN A 272 8.44 -13.20 -2.11
C ASN A 272 7.13 -12.67 -1.53
N ASP A 273 7.19 -11.58 -0.76
CA ASP A 273 5.99 -10.97 -0.18
C ASP A 273 5.06 -10.43 -1.28
N ALA A 274 5.61 -9.65 -2.22
CA ALA A 274 4.84 -9.04 -3.29
C ALA A 274 4.23 -10.06 -4.26
N LEU A 275 4.99 -11.10 -4.66
CA LEU A 275 4.51 -12.09 -5.63
C LEU A 275 3.61 -13.16 -5.01
N ASN A 276 3.89 -13.61 -3.78
CA ASN A 276 3.04 -14.63 -3.12
C ASN A 276 1.72 -14.03 -2.60
N HIS A 277 1.67 -12.72 -2.34
CA HIS A 277 0.46 -12.01 -1.89
C HIS A 277 0.01 -10.98 -2.94
N TRP A 278 -0.17 -11.45 -4.17
CA TRP A 278 -0.59 -10.62 -5.31
C TRP A 278 -2.02 -10.07 -5.12
N LYS A 279 -2.16 -8.94 -4.41
CA LYS A 279 -3.44 -8.27 -4.15
C LYS A 279 -3.31 -6.75 -4.22
N ASN A 280 -4.41 -6.08 -4.55
CA ASN A 280 -4.51 -4.60 -4.58
C ASN A 280 -3.52 -3.90 -5.51
N ILE A 281 -3.15 -4.55 -6.61
CA ILE A 281 -2.25 -3.98 -7.63
C ILE A 281 -3.10 -3.19 -8.63
N ASP A 282 -2.69 -1.97 -8.91
CA ASP A 282 -3.27 -1.08 -9.92
C ASP A 282 -2.59 -1.33 -11.27
N GLN A 283 -1.26 -1.23 -11.29
CA GLN A 283 -0.45 -1.38 -12.49
C GLN A 283 0.77 -2.25 -12.24
N VAL A 284 1.18 -2.98 -13.28
CA VAL A 284 2.47 -3.67 -13.35
C VAL A 284 3.30 -3.01 -14.44
N LEU A 285 4.55 -2.69 -14.12
CA LEU A 285 5.54 -2.22 -15.08
C LEU A 285 6.53 -3.34 -15.36
N PHE A 286 6.61 -3.75 -16.63
CA PHE A 286 7.72 -4.55 -17.15
C PHE A 286 8.76 -3.61 -17.76
N GLY A 287 9.99 -3.68 -17.29
CA GLY A 287 11.11 -2.86 -17.78
C GLY A 287 12.25 -3.71 -18.32
N ILE A 288 12.94 -3.18 -19.33
CA ILE A 288 14.18 -3.76 -19.88
C ILE A 288 15.33 -2.82 -19.58
N ILE A 289 16.38 -3.35 -18.98
CA ILE A 289 17.57 -2.62 -18.59
C ILE A 289 18.70 -2.89 -19.58
N TYR A 290 19.26 -1.84 -20.17
CA TYR A 290 20.39 -1.91 -21.07
C TYR A 290 21.40 -0.83 -20.71
N LYS A 291 22.66 -1.24 -20.48
CA LYS A 291 23.76 -0.38 -20.03
C LYS A 291 23.41 0.42 -18.78
N GLY A 292 22.70 -0.21 -17.83
CA GLY A 292 22.29 0.40 -16.58
C GLY A 292 21.07 1.33 -16.66
N GLU A 293 20.44 1.49 -17.83
CA GLU A 293 19.27 2.34 -18.01
C GLU A 293 18.01 1.53 -18.35
N MET A 294 16.85 1.97 -17.87
CA MET A 294 15.56 1.37 -18.25
C MET A 294 15.13 1.88 -19.64
N VAL A 295 15.52 1.17 -20.70
CA VAL A 295 15.37 1.61 -22.10
C VAL A 295 14.04 1.23 -22.75
N LYS A 296 13.34 0.22 -22.22
CA LYS A 296 12.01 -0.18 -22.70
C LYS A 296 11.09 -0.38 -21.51
N THR A 297 9.83 0.01 -21.68
CA THR A 297 8.78 -0.11 -20.67
C THR A 297 7.48 -0.59 -21.29
N ILE A 298 6.76 -1.42 -20.54
CA ILE A 298 5.41 -1.86 -20.86
C ILE A 298 4.60 -1.80 -19.56
N PHE A 299 3.44 -1.16 -19.62
CA PHE A 299 2.52 -1.02 -18.51
C PHE A 299 1.33 -1.95 -18.72
N PHE A 300 1.01 -2.71 -17.69
CA PHE A 300 -0.13 -3.60 -17.65
C PHE A 300 -1.07 -3.22 -16.51
N LYS A 301 -2.34 -3.57 -16.67
CA LYS A 301 -3.33 -3.55 -15.61
C LYS A 301 -3.00 -4.68 -14.63
N GLY A 302 -2.92 -4.37 -13.33
CA GLY A 302 -2.70 -5.37 -12.29
C GLY A 302 -3.96 -5.80 -11.54
N GLU A 303 -5.09 -5.13 -11.76
CA GLU A 303 -6.34 -5.52 -11.09
C GLU A 303 -6.87 -6.83 -11.67
N LEU A 304 -7.32 -7.73 -10.79
CA LEU A 304 -7.89 -9.04 -11.14
C LEU A 304 -6.94 -9.95 -11.92
N THR A 305 -5.63 -9.71 -11.81
CA THR A 305 -4.59 -10.59 -12.34
C THR A 305 -3.98 -11.45 -11.23
N THR A 306 -3.19 -12.42 -11.62
CA THR A 306 -2.26 -13.18 -10.78
C THR A 306 -0.83 -12.77 -11.12
N TYR A 307 0.12 -13.21 -10.30
CA TYR A 307 1.53 -13.00 -10.59
C TYR A 307 2.02 -13.70 -11.87
N THR A 308 1.24 -14.59 -12.51
CA THR A 308 1.64 -15.26 -13.76
C THR A 308 0.88 -14.81 -15.00
N ASN A 309 -0.34 -14.28 -14.88
CA ASN A 309 -1.15 -13.88 -16.04
C ASN A 309 -1.16 -12.37 -16.33
N TRP A 310 -0.60 -11.51 -15.47
CA TRP A 310 -0.60 -10.06 -15.69
C TRP A 310 0.09 -9.61 -16.99
N TYR A 311 0.96 -10.46 -17.55
CA TYR A 311 1.76 -10.20 -18.75
C TYR A 311 1.07 -10.77 -20.00
N GLU A 312 -0.16 -10.35 -20.26
CA GLU A 312 -1.00 -10.84 -21.36
C GLU A 312 -1.58 -9.67 -22.18
N PRO A 313 -1.98 -9.89 -23.46
CA PRO A 313 -2.44 -8.81 -24.35
C PRO A 313 -3.63 -8.04 -23.79
N GLU A 314 -4.57 -8.72 -23.13
CA GLU A 314 -5.78 -8.13 -22.53
C GLU A 314 -5.50 -7.20 -21.34
N HIS A 315 -4.33 -7.33 -20.72
CA HIS A 315 -3.91 -6.48 -19.62
C HIS A 315 -2.99 -5.33 -20.08
N LEU A 316 -2.62 -5.27 -21.36
CA LEU A 316 -1.74 -4.23 -21.88
C LEU A 316 -2.41 -2.84 -21.83
N LEU A 317 -1.83 -1.92 -21.05
CA LEU A 317 -2.26 -0.52 -20.99
C LEU A 317 -1.49 0.35 -21.97
N LYS A 318 -0.16 0.22 -21.95
CA LYS A 318 0.76 1.06 -22.73
C LYS A 318 2.06 0.30 -23.01
N SER A 319 2.65 0.54 -24.18
CA SER A 319 3.96 0.00 -24.56
C SER A 319 4.84 1.09 -25.15
N CYS A 320 6.15 0.89 -25.08
CA CYS A 320 7.16 1.64 -25.83
C CYS A 320 7.33 1.18 -27.29
N TRP A 321 6.72 0.06 -27.68
CA TRP A 321 6.64 -0.36 -29.08
C TRP A 321 5.27 -0.03 -29.68
N ASP A 322 5.28 0.66 -30.81
CA ASP A 322 4.11 1.26 -31.45
C ASP A 322 3.13 0.20 -31.97
N ASP A 323 3.66 -0.94 -32.42
CA ASP A 323 2.91 -2.01 -33.07
C ASP A 323 2.52 -3.14 -32.10
N LEU A 324 3.00 -3.12 -30.84
CA LEU A 324 2.75 -4.22 -29.90
C LEU A 324 1.26 -4.44 -29.65
N ARG A 325 0.47 -3.37 -29.54
CA ARG A 325 -0.96 -3.48 -29.21
C ARG A 325 -1.82 -4.04 -30.35
N MET A 326 -1.44 -3.78 -31.60
CA MET A 326 -2.24 -4.15 -32.79
C MET A 326 -1.67 -5.33 -33.56
N GLY A 327 -0.40 -5.69 -33.34
CA GLY A 327 0.26 -6.78 -34.02
C GLY A 327 -0.31 -8.15 -33.62
N PRO A 328 -0.20 -9.17 -34.48
CA PRO A 328 -0.51 -10.53 -34.07
C PRO A 328 0.52 -11.03 -33.05
N HIS A 329 0.08 -11.85 -32.11
CA HIS A 329 0.94 -12.51 -31.13
C HIS A 329 0.74 -14.02 -31.22
N ASN A 330 1.82 -14.78 -31.35
CA ASN A 330 1.76 -16.24 -31.15
C ASN A 330 2.16 -16.63 -29.72
N PHE A 331 2.95 -15.78 -29.03
CA PHE A 331 3.20 -15.87 -27.59
C PHE A 331 3.17 -14.47 -26.98
N PHE A 332 2.51 -14.34 -25.83
CA PHE A 332 2.51 -13.15 -25.00
C PHE A 332 2.17 -13.57 -23.56
N SER A 333 3.15 -14.12 -22.84
CA SER A 333 2.98 -14.57 -21.46
C SER A 333 4.30 -14.66 -20.69
N VAL A 334 4.22 -14.74 -19.35
CA VAL A 334 5.38 -15.00 -18.49
C VAL A 334 5.98 -16.38 -18.79
N GLU A 335 5.15 -17.41 -18.95
CA GLU A 335 5.58 -18.78 -19.24
C GLU A 335 6.19 -18.89 -20.65
N GLY A 336 5.65 -18.15 -21.62
CA GLY A 336 6.08 -18.12 -23.01
C GLY A 336 6.03 -19.49 -23.69
N ASP A 337 7.07 -19.84 -24.45
CA ASP A 337 7.20 -21.16 -25.07
C ASP A 337 7.94 -22.10 -24.12
N ASN A 338 7.17 -22.86 -23.34
CA ASN A 338 7.70 -23.81 -22.37
C ASN A 338 8.55 -24.93 -23.01
N THR A 339 8.31 -25.27 -24.27
CA THR A 339 9.05 -26.34 -24.97
C THR A 339 10.47 -25.92 -25.34
N LEU A 340 10.68 -24.61 -25.54
CA LEU A 340 11.96 -24.00 -25.92
C LEU A 340 12.55 -23.13 -24.81
N ASN A 341 11.95 -23.12 -23.61
CA ASN A 341 12.36 -22.27 -22.48
C ASN A 341 12.51 -20.78 -22.84
N ARG A 342 11.62 -20.29 -23.72
CA ARG A 342 11.51 -18.86 -24.06
C ARG A 342 10.48 -18.23 -23.13
N ARG A 343 10.95 -17.51 -22.12
CA ARG A 343 10.14 -16.95 -21.03
C ARG A 343 9.93 -15.46 -21.22
N PHE A 344 8.99 -14.86 -20.47
CA PHE A 344 8.62 -13.45 -20.61
C PHE A 344 8.56 -13.03 -22.09
N PHE A 345 7.85 -13.85 -22.87
CA PHE A 345 8.04 -13.93 -24.32
C PHE A 345 6.89 -13.22 -25.00
N ILE A 346 7.23 -12.16 -25.74
CA ILE A 346 6.30 -11.48 -26.63
C ILE A 346 6.81 -11.67 -28.05
N ASN A 347 6.14 -12.55 -28.77
CA ASN A 347 6.53 -12.98 -30.10
C ASN A 347 5.39 -12.81 -31.09
N ARG A 348 5.74 -12.38 -32.29
CA ARG A 348 4.79 -12.15 -33.36
C ARG A 348 4.48 -13.46 -34.10
N ASN A 349 5.54 -14.15 -34.52
CA ASN A 349 5.41 -15.37 -35.32
C ASN A 349 6.64 -16.28 -35.18
N TYR A 350 6.43 -17.57 -35.41
CA TYR A 350 7.50 -18.49 -35.81
C TYR A 350 7.49 -18.64 -37.33
N GLY A 351 8.66 -18.44 -37.92
CA GLY A 351 8.88 -18.57 -39.36
C GLY A 351 10.07 -19.47 -39.69
N LYS A 352 10.46 -20.31 -38.72
CA LYS A 352 11.80 -20.90 -38.58
C LYS A 352 12.82 -19.84 -38.16
N CYS A 353 13.95 -20.27 -37.59
CA CYS A 353 14.93 -19.38 -36.97
C CYS A 353 15.27 -18.09 -37.75
N PRO A 354 15.49 -18.10 -39.09
CA PRO A 354 15.79 -16.88 -39.83
C PRO A 354 14.64 -15.87 -39.94
N ASN A 355 13.39 -16.30 -39.72
CA ASN A 355 12.19 -15.47 -39.86
C ASN A 355 11.39 -15.34 -38.55
N ASP A 356 11.90 -15.87 -37.45
CA ASP A 356 11.30 -15.66 -36.13
C ASP A 356 11.41 -14.17 -35.79
N ALA A 357 10.31 -13.59 -35.29
CA ALA A 357 10.22 -12.17 -35.03
C ALA A 357 9.36 -11.89 -33.80
N GLY A 358 9.78 -10.90 -33.01
CA GLY A 358 9.10 -10.52 -31.77
C GLY A 358 9.63 -9.22 -31.18
N TRP A 359 9.23 -8.95 -29.95
CA TRP A 359 9.55 -7.72 -29.22
C TRP A 359 10.51 -7.95 -28.06
N VAL A 360 10.31 -9.03 -27.30
CA VAL A 360 11.19 -9.43 -26.20
C VAL A 360 11.15 -10.93 -25.98
N VAL A 361 12.31 -11.51 -25.63
CA VAL A 361 12.46 -12.91 -25.25
C VAL A 361 13.49 -13.06 -24.13
N VAL A 362 13.14 -13.83 -23.10
CA VAL A 362 14.08 -14.38 -22.13
C VAL A 362 14.42 -15.80 -22.57
N VAL A 363 15.63 -16.00 -23.07
CA VAL A 363 16.19 -17.32 -23.39
C VAL A 363 16.76 -17.88 -22.09
N ASP A 364 15.98 -18.72 -21.42
CA ASP A 364 16.17 -18.99 -20.01
C ASP A 364 17.17 -20.10 -19.72
N ASP A 365 16.97 -21.26 -20.33
CA ASP A 365 17.79 -22.47 -20.20
C ASP A 365 17.75 -23.22 -21.56
N PRO A 366 18.72 -24.08 -21.93
CA PRO A 366 18.63 -24.89 -23.15
C PRO A 366 17.32 -25.70 -23.18
N PRO A 367 16.75 -25.99 -24.37
CA PRO A 367 17.41 -26.04 -25.68
C PRO A 367 17.43 -24.71 -26.45
N ARG A 368 18.50 -24.51 -27.24
CA ARG A 368 18.70 -23.32 -28.10
C ARG A 368 18.76 -23.73 -29.57
N PRO A 369 17.62 -24.11 -30.17
CA PRO A 369 17.59 -24.62 -31.53
C PRO A 369 17.99 -23.59 -32.58
N CYS A 370 17.84 -22.30 -32.28
CA CYS A 370 18.13 -21.24 -33.23
C CYS A 370 19.50 -20.58 -33.01
N PRO A 371 20.24 -20.23 -34.08
CA PRO A 371 21.51 -19.51 -33.96
C PRO A 371 21.42 -18.21 -33.17
N TRP A 372 20.29 -17.49 -33.28
CA TRP A 372 20.05 -16.25 -32.54
C TRP A 372 19.87 -16.45 -31.02
N GLU A 373 19.75 -17.69 -30.54
CA GLU A 373 19.64 -18.01 -29.10
C GLU A 373 20.99 -18.40 -28.48
N ILE A 374 22.02 -18.62 -29.31
CA ILE A 374 23.30 -19.15 -28.85
C ILE A 374 24.05 -18.08 -28.06
N THR A 375 24.52 -18.46 -26.86
CA THR A 375 25.21 -17.59 -25.90
C THR A 375 26.16 -18.36 -25.02
N TYR A 376 27.18 -17.68 -24.49
CA TYR A 376 28.12 -18.28 -23.57
C TYR A 376 27.51 -18.58 -22.19
N SER A 377 26.53 -17.77 -21.75
CA SER A 377 25.85 -17.95 -20.45
C SER A 377 24.37 -17.59 -20.56
N TYR A 378 23.56 -18.26 -19.74
CA TYR A 378 22.13 -18.00 -19.59
C TYR A 378 21.83 -17.33 -18.24
N PRO A 379 20.68 -16.67 -18.08
CA PRO A 379 19.69 -16.41 -19.11
C PRO A 379 20.15 -15.27 -20.03
N MET A 380 19.65 -15.22 -21.25
CA MET A 380 19.85 -14.10 -22.18
C MET A 380 18.54 -13.38 -22.40
N PHE A 381 18.57 -12.05 -22.42
CA PHE A 381 17.40 -11.23 -22.70
C PHE A 381 17.61 -10.51 -24.01
N LYS A 382 16.79 -10.80 -25.02
CA LYS A 382 16.82 -10.11 -26.31
C LYS A 382 15.58 -9.25 -26.47
N PHE A 383 15.74 -8.09 -27.08
CA PHE A 383 14.62 -7.18 -27.35
C PHE A 383 14.79 -6.41 -28.65
N ALA A 384 13.66 -6.04 -29.25
CA ALA A 384 13.60 -5.15 -30.40
C ALA A 384 14.04 -3.73 -30.01
N ALA A 385 15.18 -3.27 -30.53
CA ALA A 385 15.74 -1.97 -30.19
C ALA A 385 14.90 -0.81 -30.74
N GLY A 386 14.43 -0.96 -31.98
CA GLY A 386 13.56 0.00 -32.65
C GLY A 386 12.15 0.12 -32.02
N PRO A 387 11.27 0.93 -32.62
CA PRO A 387 9.92 1.19 -32.12
C PRO A 387 8.92 0.07 -32.46
N LYS A 388 9.31 -0.95 -33.22
CA LYS A 388 8.44 -2.00 -33.74
C LYS A 388 9.06 -3.38 -33.58
N VAL A 389 8.28 -4.43 -33.87
CA VAL A 389 8.74 -5.81 -33.94
C VAL A 389 10.00 -5.95 -34.79
N GLN A 390 10.91 -6.83 -34.38
CA GLN A 390 12.17 -7.10 -35.10
C GLN A 390 12.31 -8.59 -35.40
N ASN A 391 13.00 -8.89 -36.50
CA ASN A 391 13.45 -10.24 -36.81
C ASN A 391 14.64 -10.59 -35.91
N TRP A 392 14.62 -11.75 -35.25
CA TRP A 392 15.65 -12.11 -34.25
C TRP A 392 17.04 -12.36 -34.84
N SER A 393 17.11 -12.64 -36.14
CA SER A 393 18.35 -13.00 -36.86
C SER A 393 18.93 -11.85 -37.67
N THR A 394 18.10 -10.95 -38.20
CA THR A 394 18.49 -9.89 -39.15
C THR A 394 18.07 -8.48 -38.74
N GLY A 395 17.18 -8.35 -37.76
CA GLY A 395 16.67 -7.07 -37.30
C GLY A 395 17.59 -6.37 -36.30
N GLU A 396 17.19 -5.16 -35.90
CA GLU A 396 17.87 -4.39 -34.86
C GLU A 396 17.50 -4.91 -33.47
N VAL A 397 18.27 -5.90 -33.01
CA VAL A 397 18.06 -6.59 -31.72
C VAL A 397 19.25 -6.35 -30.80
N LEU A 398 18.98 -6.03 -29.54
CA LEU A 398 19.99 -5.86 -28.51
C LEU A 398 19.79 -6.88 -27.39
N GLU A 399 20.88 -7.13 -26.66
CA GLU A 399 20.88 -7.94 -25.43
C GLU A 399 20.81 -7.03 -24.21
N ALA A 400 19.84 -7.27 -23.32
CA ALA A 400 19.66 -6.52 -22.09
C ALA A 400 20.46 -7.12 -20.92
N ASP A 401 20.82 -6.28 -19.96
CA ASP A 401 21.51 -6.67 -18.72
C ASP A 401 20.53 -7.26 -17.70
N ALA A 402 19.30 -6.73 -17.68
CA ALA A 402 18.25 -7.17 -16.77
C ALA A 402 16.84 -6.96 -17.36
N ILE A 403 15.90 -7.73 -16.84
CA ILE A 403 14.47 -7.41 -16.91
C ILE A 403 13.96 -7.16 -15.49
N VAL A 404 12.97 -6.27 -15.36
CA VAL A 404 12.43 -5.88 -14.06
C VAL A 404 10.91 -5.85 -14.09
N VAL A 405 10.31 -6.23 -12.97
CA VAL A 405 8.86 -6.17 -12.73
C VAL A 405 8.64 -5.28 -11.51
N PHE A 406 7.94 -4.17 -11.69
CA PHE A 406 7.51 -3.29 -10.61
C PHE A 406 5.99 -3.30 -10.45
N LEU A 407 5.53 -3.21 -9.21
CA LEU A 407 4.12 -3.14 -8.87
C LEU A 407 3.78 -1.76 -8.34
N LYS A 408 2.70 -1.19 -8.85
CA LYS A 408 2.04 -0.02 -8.28
C LYS A 408 0.74 -0.46 -7.67
N TYR A 409 0.57 -0.21 -6.38
CA TYR A 409 -0.65 -0.59 -5.65
C TYR A 409 -1.73 0.47 -5.81
N LYS A 410 -2.99 0.04 -5.74
CA LYS A 410 -4.16 0.92 -5.80
C LYS A 410 -4.02 2.05 -4.80
N LYS A 411 -4.02 3.28 -5.31
CA LYS A 411 -4.18 4.47 -4.47
C LYS A 411 -5.65 4.68 -4.20
N LEU A 412 -5.95 5.02 -2.95
CA LEU A 412 -7.27 5.43 -2.52
C LEU A 412 -7.43 6.94 -2.61
#